data_AF-A0A2D9SEM2-F1
#
_entry.id   AF-A0A2D9SEM2-F1
#
_cell.length_a   1.000
_cell.length_b   1.000
_cell.length_c   1.000
_cell.angle_alpha   90.00
_cell.angle_beta   90.00
_cell.angle_gamma   90.00
#
_symmetry.space_group_name_H-M   'P 1'
#
loop_
_entity.id
_entity.type
_entity.pdbx_description
1 polymer ?
#
loop_
_entity_poly.entity_id
_entity_poly.type
_entity_poly.pdbx_seq_one_letter_code
_entity_poly.pdbx_strand_id
1 'polypeptide(L)'
;MLELNKLRSEIDEIDKKISDLIKYRQSLATKIVRAKKNVFPFDPKREKKLLKKILNYGLDPVMTERIWRQIISFNLSRQKIMKIGILDNDKYCLAAFESCFGPYFESKIFKSKLSLLNALNNEKVEIAFLNKKESEFDDKVYELENVSDFPSTDMFYKSKYSILIKKTEV
;
A
#
# COMPACT_ATOMS: atom_id res chain seq x y z
N MET A 1 -22.39 28.32 22.61
CA MET A 1 -21.73 27.21 23.33
C MET A 1 -22.55 25.93 23.34
N LEU A 2 -23.86 25.97 23.60
CA LEU A 2 -24.72 24.76 23.62
C LEU A 2 -24.77 24.02 22.27
N GLU A 3 -24.98 24.75 21.18
CA GLU A 3 -25.03 24.19 19.82
C GLU A 3 -23.71 23.56 19.39
N LEU A 4 -22.59 24.23 19.66
CA LEU A 4 -21.25 23.68 19.42
C LEU A 4 -21.03 22.36 20.16
N ASN A 5 -21.44 22.28 21.43
CA ASN A 5 -21.29 21.06 22.22
C ASN A 5 -22.18 19.94 21.67
N LYS A 6 -23.40 20.25 21.23
CA LYS A 6 -24.28 19.28 20.58
C LYS A 6 -23.65 18.70 19.31
N LEU A 7 -23.13 19.57 18.43
CA LEU A 7 -22.46 19.14 17.20
C LEU A 7 -21.23 18.27 17.48
N ARG A 8 -20.46 18.59 18.53
CA ARG A 8 -19.31 17.77 18.95
C ARG A 8 -19.74 16.39 19.45
N SER A 9 -20.80 16.30 20.24
CA SER A 9 -21.33 15.01 20.68
C SER A 9 -21.83 14.15 19.51
N GLU A 10 -22.45 14.78 18.49
CA GLU A 10 -22.84 14.06 17.27
C GLU A 10 -21.60 13.52 16.51
N ILE A 11 -20.50 14.28 16.47
CA ILE A 11 -19.22 13.81 15.90
C ILE A 11 -18.66 12.65 16.73
N ASP A 12 -18.65 12.73 18.06
CA ASP A 12 -18.14 11.68 18.94
C ASP A 12 -18.89 10.34 18.71
N GLU A 13 -20.20 10.40 18.50
CA GLU A 13 -21.01 9.21 18.16
C GLU A 13 -20.64 8.63 16.79
N ILE A 14 -20.36 9.48 15.80
CA ILE A 14 -19.88 9.05 14.48
C ILE A 14 -18.49 8.41 14.59
N ASP A 15 -17.57 9.02 15.32
CA ASP A 15 -16.21 8.52 15.52
C ASP A 15 -16.21 7.16 16.22
N LYS A 16 -17.12 6.96 17.18
CA LYS A 16 -17.34 5.66 17.81
C LYS A 16 -17.77 4.61 16.78
N LYS A 17 -18.74 4.93 15.91
CA LYS A 17 -19.20 4.03 14.84
C LYS A 17 -18.08 3.72 13.84
N ILE A 18 -17.28 4.72 13.45
CA ILE A 18 -16.11 4.53 12.56
C ILE A 18 -15.12 3.57 13.21
N SER A 19 -14.79 3.77 14.48
CA SER A 19 -13.87 2.91 15.24
C SER A 19 -14.34 1.45 15.29
N ASP A 20 -15.63 1.24 15.60
CA ASP A 20 -16.20 -0.11 15.66
C ASP A 20 -16.22 -0.80 14.28
N LEU A 21 -16.49 -0.06 13.21
CA LEU A 21 -16.42 -0.57 11.83
C LEU A 21 -14.99 -0.91 11.40
N ILE A 22 -14.01 -0.08 11.75
CA ILE A 22 -12.58 -0.36 11.47
C ILE A 22 -12.15 -1.62 12.22
N LYS A 23 -12.50 -1.75 13.51
CA LYS A 23 -12.21 -2.95 14.31
C LYS A 23 -12.83 -4.20 13.71
N TYR A 24 -14.10 -4.11 13.29
CA TYR A 24 -14.77 -5.23 12.63
C TYR A 24 -14.09 -5.61 11.31
N ARG A 25 -13.73 -4.62 10.49
CA ARG A 25 -12.97 -4.84 9.24
C ARG A 25 -11.62 -5.52 9.50
N GLN A 26 -10.89 -5.11 10.54
CA GLN A 26 -9.63 -5.75 10.93
C GLN A 26 -9.84 -7.22 11.29
N SER A 27 -10.91 -7.54 12.03
CA SER A 27 -11.23 -8.94 12.37
C SER A 27 -11.48 -9.81 11.12
N LEU A 28 -12.10 -9.24 10.08
CA LEU A 28 -12.30 -9.92 8.80
C LEU A 28 -10.97 -10.13 8.06
N ALA A 29 -10.06 -9.15 8.10
CA ALA A 29 -8.74 -9.29 7.51
C ALA A 29 -7.97 -10.47 8.13
N THR A 30 -8.02 -10.64 9.45
CA THR A 30 -7.43 -11.81 10.13
C THR A 30 -8.05 -13.14 9.67
N LYS A 31 -9.37 -13.18 9.46
CA LYS A 31 -10.06 -14.38 8.94
C LYS A 31 -9.63 -14.71 7.50
N ILE A 32 -9.43 -13.70 6.65
CA ILE A 32 -8.96 -13.87 5.27
C ILE A 32 -7.58 -14.51 5.23
N VAL A 33 -6.65 -14.08 6.09
CA VAL A 33 -5.31 -14.69 6.17
C VAL A 33 -5.39 -16.19 6.45
N ARG A 34 -6.23 -16.59 7.41
CA ARG A 34 -6.45 -18.01 7.74
C ARG A 34 -7.00 -18.79 6.55
N ALA A 35 -7.89 -18.17 5.76
CA ALA A 35 -8.44 -18.78 4.55
C ALA A 35 -7.43 -18.89 3.40
N LYS A 36 -6.46 -17.97 3.32
CA LYS A 36 -5.46 -17.89 2.23
C LYS A 36 -4.34 -18.95 2.29
N LYS A 37 -4.28 -19.83 3.30
CA LYS A 37 -3.37 -21.00 3.39
C LYS A 37 -1.95 -20.77 2.80
N ASN A 38 -1.23 -19.74 3.27
CA ASN A 38 0.13 -19.36 2.85
C ASN A 38 0.30 -18.62 1.50
N VAL A 39 -0.78 -18.17 0.85
CA VAL A 39 -0.67 -17.24 -0.29
C VAL A 39 -0.12 -15.88 0.17
N PHE A 40 0.75 -15.28 -0.64
CA PHE A 40 1.32 -13.95 -0.39
C PHE A 40 0.18 -12.94 -0.08
N PRO A 41 0.23 -12.24 1.08
CA PRO A 41 -0.93 -11.49 1.57
C PRO A 41 -1.22 -10.23 0.74
N PHE A 42 -0.18 -9.63 0.15
CA PHE A 42 -0.31 -8.44 -0.69
C PHE A 42 -0.94 -8.80 -2.04
N ASP A 43 -2.12 -8.23 -2.31
CA ASP A 43 -2.89 -8.46 -3.54
C ASP A 43 -3.27 -7.10 -4.16
N PRO A 44 -2.35 -6.53 -4.95
CA PRO A 44 -2.55 -5.21 -5.55
C PRO A 44 -3.75 -5.15 -6.49
N LYS A 45 -4.10 -6.26 -7.17
CA LYS A 45 -5.29 -6.32 -8.04
C LYS A 45 -6.56 -6.14 -7.21
N ARG A 46 -6.65 -6.81 -6.06
CA ARG A 46 -7.76 -6.66 -5.10
C ARG A 46 -7.82 -5.27 -4.47
N GLU A 47 -6.68 -4.67 -4.16
CA GLU A 47 -6.59 -3.31 -3.61
C GLU A 47 -7.04 -2.25 -4.62
N LYS A 48 -6.57 -2.34 -5.88
CA LYS A 48 -7.02 -1.45 -6.96
C LYS A 48 -8.53 -1.54 -7.17
N LYS A 49 -9.10 -2.76 -7.17
CA LYS A 49 -10.54 -2.97 -7.26
C LYS A 49 -11.29 -2.38 -6.06
N LEU A 50 -10.72 -2.47 -4.86
CA LEU A 50 -11.27 -1.88 -3.64
C LEU A 50 -11.34 -0.35 -3.76
N LEU A 51 -10.21 0.28 -4.06
CA LEU A 51 -10.09 1.74 -4.14
C LEU A 51 -11.05 2.29 -5.21
N LYS A 52 -11.10 1.69 -6.40
CA LYS A 52 -12.10 2.06 -7.42
C LYS A 52 -13.53 2.00 -6.92
N LYS A 53 -13.90 0.97 -6.14
CA LYS A 53 -15.25 0.83 -5.60
C LYS A 53 -15.57 1.94 -4.60
N ILE A 54 -14.63 2.26 -3.70
CA ILE A 54 -14.86 3.24 -2.64
C ILE A 54 -14.88 4.67 -3.18
N LEU A 55 -14.06 4.97 -4.19
CA LEU A 55 -14.08 6.27 -4.87
C LEU A 55 -15.47 6.62 -5.43
N ASN A 56 -16.30 5.61 -5.73
CA ASN A 56 -17.66 5.80 -6.20
C ASN A 56 -18.69 6.03 -5.07
N TYR A 57 -18.28 6.05 -3.79
CA TYR A 57 -19.19 6.27 -2.66
C TYR A 57 -19.39 7.75 -2.30
N GLY A 58 -18.83 8.68 -3.07
CA GLY A 58 -19.08 10.12 -2.95
C GLY A 58 -18.23 10.85 -1.90
N LEU A 59 -17.26 10.18 -1.28
CA LEU A 59 -16.23 10.84 -0.50
C LEU A 59 -15.21 11.50 -1.43
N ASP A 60 -14.58 12.57 -0.95
CA ASP A 60 -13.48 13.22 -1.65
C ASP A 60 -12.42 12.19 -2.11
N PRO A 61 -12.05 12.15 -3.40
CA PRO A 61 -11.14 11.14 -3.94
C PRO A 61 -9.78 11.11 -3.24
N VAL A 62 -9.27 12.29 -2.91
CA VAL A 62 -7.99 12.52 -2.25
C VAL A 62 -8.02 11.93 -0.83
N MET A 63 -9.05 12.26 -0.06
CA MET A 63 -9.27 11.73 1.29
C MET A 63 -9.47 10.22 1.28
N THR A 64 -10.24 9.72 0.30
CA THR A 64 -10.53 8.30 0.10
C THR A 64 -9.24 7.50 -0.12
N GLU A 65 -8.38 7.93 -1.05
CA GLU A 65 -7.14 7.21 -1.32
C GLU A 65 -6.24 7.15 -0.08
N ARG A 66 -6.13 8.25 0.68
CA ARG A 66 -5.30 8.30 1.91
C ARG A 66 -5.82 7.39 3.02
N ILE A 67 -7.10 7.53 3.39
CA ILE A 67 -7.68 6.78 4.51
C ILE A 67 -7.64 5.28 4.22
N TRP A 68 -8.05 4.87 3.02
CA TRP A 68 -8.11 3.45 2.70
C TRP A 68 -6.74 2.82 2.53
N ARG A 69 -5.73 3.55 2.01
CA ARG A 69 -4.35 3.04 1.99
C ARG A 69 -3.83 2.78 3.39
N GLN A 70 -3.99 3.70 4.33
CA GLN A 70 -3.53 3.48 5.71
C GLN A 70 -4.24 2.29 6.37
N ILE A 71 -5.56 2.17 6.18
CA ILE A 71 -6.32 1.01 6.67
C ILE A 71 -5.84 -0.29 6.04
N ILE A 72 -5.61 -0.33 4.72
CA ILE A 72 -5.13 -1.52 4.00
C ILE A 72 -3.72 -1.89 4.49
N SER A 73 -2.81 -0.92 4.49
CA SER A 73 -1.40 -1.15 4.80
C SER A 73 -1.18 -1.55 6.26
N PHE A 74 -1.91 -0.96 7.21
CA PHE A 74 -1.92 -1.45 8.59
C PHE A 74 -2.42 -2.89 8.69
N ASN A 75 -3.51 -3.21 8.00
CA ASN A 75 -4.04 -4.57 8.02
C ASN A 75 -3.08 -5.56 7.39
N LEU A 76 -2.34 -5.16 6.36
CA LEU A 76 -1.35 -5.98 5.66
C LEU A 76 -0.11 -6.23 6.53
N SER A 77 0.40 -5.21 7.24
CA SER A 77 1.55 -5.35 8.15
C SER A 77 1.26 -6.31 9.32
N ARG A 78 -0.01 -6.42 9.73
CA ARG A 78 -0.47 -7.40 10.72
C ARG A 78 -0.49 -8.84 10.19
N GLN A 79 -0.46 -9.06 8.88
CA GLN A 79 -0.47 -10.39 8.26
C GLN A 79 0.95 -10.90 8.03
N LYS A 80 1.86 -10.01 7.59
CA LYS A 80 3.25 -10.34 7.31
C LYS A 80 4.12 -9.09 7.44
N ILE A 81 5.27 -9.26 8.09
CA ILE A 81 6.35 -8.28 8.06
C ILE A 81 7.04 -8.41 6.70
N MET A 82 6.72 -7.51 5.77
CA MET A 82 7.31 -7.50 4.43
C MET A 82 8.58 -6.67 4.40
N LYS A 83 9.61 -7.18 3.71
CA LYS A 83 10.84 -6.42 3.42
C LYS A 83 10.66 -5.69 2.09
N ILE A 84 10.61 -4.36 2.13
CA ILE A 84 10.39 -3.54 0.93
C ILE A 84 11.67 -2.77 0.60
N GLY A 85 12.14 -2.85 -0.64
CA GLY A 85 13.30 -2.11 -1.10
C GLY A 85 12.91 -0.80 -1.81
N ILE A 86 13.61 0.29 -1.52
CA ILE A 86 13.48 1.59 -2.18
C ILE A 86 14.85 2.11 -2.62
N LEU A 87 14.88 3.06 -3.56
CA LEU A 87 16.12 3.73 -3.99
C LEU A 87 16.40 4.99 -3.17
N ASP A 88 17.67 5.20 -2.82
CA ASP A 88 18.17 6.34 -2.02
C ASP A 88 18.14 7.69 -2.76
N ASN A 89 18.15 7.64 -4.09
CA ASN A 89 18.33 8.80 -4.96
C ASN A 89 17.05 9.64 -5.16
N ASP A 90 15.88 9.16 -4.71
CA ASP A 90 14.60 9.85 -4.90
C ASP A 90 13.94 10.15 -3.53
N LYS A 91 14.14 11.38 -3.03
CA LYS A 91 13.49 11.86 -1.80
C LYS A 91 11.97 11.80 -1.87
N TYR A 92 11.38 11.87 -3.06
CA TYR A 92 9.93 11.73 -3.25
C TYR A 92 9.50 10.25 -3.21
N CYS A 93 10.40 9.31 -3.47
CA CYS A 93 10.13 7.88 -3.37
C CYS A 93 9.81 7.46 -1.94
N LEU A 94 10.55 7.95 -0.93
CA LEU A 94 10.22 7.66 0.48
C LEU A 94 8.84 8.22 0.85
N ALA A 95 8.54 9.47 0.47
CA ALA A 95 7.23 10.06 0.73
C ALA A 95 6.09 9.32 0.02
N ALA A 96 6.30 8.89 -1.22
CA ALA A 96 5.34 8.09 -1.97
C ALA A 96 5.16 6.68 -1.38
N PHE A 97 6.26 6.09 -0.91
CA PHE A 97 6.27 4.81 -0.19
C PHE A 97 5.42 4.91 1.08
N GLU A 98 5.64 5.91 1.93
CA GLU A 98 4.87 6.11 3.16
C GLU A 98 3.38 6.39 2.87
N SER A 99 3.06 7.07 1.77
CA SER A 99 1.67 7.25 1.35
C SER A 99 1.02 5.97 0.83
N CYS A 100 1.81 5.06 0.26
CA CYS A 100 1.33 3.78 -0.25
C CYS A 100 1.20 2.74 0.88
N PHE A 101 2.28 2.51 1.61
CA PHE A 101 2.45 1.44 2.59
C PHE A 101 2.33 1.91 4.05
N GLY A 102 2.22 3.22 4.31
CA GLY A 102 2.25 3.75 5.67
C GLY A 102 3.61 3.55 6.35
N PRO A 103 3.74 3.95 7.62
CA PRO A 103 4.95 3.74 8.42
C PRO A 103 5.06 2.31 8.99
N TYR A 104 4.32 1.35 8.43
CA TYR A 104 4.11 0.04 9.05
C TYR A 104 5.09 -1.05 8.59
N PHE A 105 5.95 -0.75 7.62
CA PHE A 105 6.90 -1.69 7.03
C PHE A 105 8.31 -1.13 7.08
N GLU A 106 9.29 -2.00 7.31
CA GLU A 106 10.69 -1.62 7.23
C GLU A 106 11.11 -1.52 5.76
N SER A 107 11.57 -0.33 5.34
CA SER A 107 12.15 -0.11 4.02
C SER A 107 13.66 -0.30 4.05
N LYS A 108 14.20 -1.11 3.14
CA LYS A 108 15.63 -1.19 2.87
C LYS A 108 16.01 -0.24 1.75
N ILE A 109 16.98 0.62 2.02
CA ILE A 109 17.45 1.63 1.06
C ILE A 109 18.59 1.05 0.23
N PHE A 110 18.49 1.20 -1.09
CA PHE A 110 19.48 0.73 -2.06
C PHE A 110 20.06 1.90 -2.85
N LYS A 111 21.38 1.88 -3.06
CA LYS A 111 22.10 2.95 -3.77
C LYS A 111 21.92 2.92 -5.29
N SER A 112 21.52 1.78 -5.85
CA SER A 112 21.33 1.64 -7.29
C SER A 112 20.18 0.71 -7.63
N LYS A 113 19.51 1.01 -8.76
CA LYS A 113 18.50 0.16 -9.37
C LYS A 113 18.97 -1.28 -9.51
N LEU A 114 20.18 -1.50 -10.02
CA LEU A 114 20.74 -2.83 -10.19
C LEU A 114 20.80 -3.61 -8.86
N SER A 115 21.25 -2.95 -7.78
CA SER A 115 21.33 -3.59 -6.46
C SER A 115 19.94 -3.95 -5.89
N LEU A 116 18.93 -3.11 -6.14
CA LEU A 116 17.55 -3.35 -5.73
C LEU A 116 16.91 -4.50 -6.51
N LEU A 117 17.04 -4.51 -7.83
CA LEU A 117 16.51 -5.58 -8.68
C LEU A 117 17.16 -6.93 -8.35
N ASN A 118 18.48 -6.96 -8.14
CA ASN A 118 19.18 -8.16 -7.67
C ASN A 118 18.71 -8.61 -6.29
N ALA A 119 18.43 -7.67 -5.37
CA ALA A 119 17.91 -7.99 -4.05
C ALA A 119 16.50 -8.58 -4.13
N LEU A 120 15.65 -8.08 -5.04
CA LEU A 120 14.31 -8.61 -5.26
C LEU A 120 14.34 -10.00 -5.91
N ASN A 121 15.15 -10.20 -6.95
CA ASN A 121 15.28 -11.48 -7.66
C ASN A 121 15.81 -12.61 -6.77
N ASN A 122 16.74 -12.27 -5.87
CA ASN A 122 17.31 -13.17 -4.87
C ASN A 122 16.55 -13.16 -3.53
N GLU A 123 15.33 -12.61 -3.49
CA GLU A 123 14.42 -12.64 -2.34
C GLU A 123 14.98 -12.04 -1.03
N LYS A 124 15.97 -11.14 -1.12
CA LYS A 124 16.47 -10.34 0.02
C LYS A 124 15.47 -9.26 0.43
N VAL A 125 14.64 -8.84 -0.51
CA VAL A 125 13.41 -8.06 -0.35
C VAL A 125 12.30 -8.75 -1.14
N GLU A 126 11.06 -8.49 -0.76
CA GLU A 126 9.88 -9.13 -1.36
C GLU A 126 9.16 -8.20 -2.34
N ILE A 127 9.33 -6.89 -2.14
CA ILE A 127 8.77 -5.84 -2.96
C ILE A 127 9.88 -4.85 -3.28
N ALA A 128 9.94 -4.37 -4.52
CA ALA A 128 10.66 -3.15 -4.85
C ALA A 128 9.66 -2.04 -5.16
N PHE A 129 9.86 -0.88 -4.55
CA PHE A 129 9.09 0.33 -4.79
C PHE A 129 10.02 1.42 -5.32
N LEU A 130 9.80 1.85 -6.56
CA LEU A 130 10.69 2.78 -7.25
C LEU A 130 9.91 3.62 -8.27
N ASN A 131 10.50 4.73 -8.69
CA ASN A 131 9.92 5.57 -9.72
C ASN A 131 9.65 4.75 -10.99
N LYS A 132 8.50 4.95 -11.63
CA LYS A 132 8.12 4.23 -12.85
C LYS A 132 9.12 4.44 -13.99
N LYS A 133 9.81 5.59 -14.02
CA LYS A 133 10.89 5.84 -15.00
C LYS A 133 12.11 4.95 -14.76
N GLU A 134 12.29 4.45 -13.54
CA GLU A 134 13.39 3.59 -13.15
C GLU A 134 12.95 2.11 -13.07
N SER A 135 11.67 1.79 -13.29
CA SER A 135 11.12 0.44 -13.05
C SER A 135 11.31 -0.56 -14.19
N GLU A 136 11.85 -0.15 -15.33
CA GLU A 136 12.12 -1.06 -16.45
C GLU A 136 13.21 -2.08 -16.08
N PHE A 137 13.10 -3.32 -16.53
CA PHE A 137 14.15 -4.33 -16.33
C PHE A 137 14.17 -5.28 -17.52
N ASP A 138 15.29 -5.97 -17.72
CA ASP A 138 15.40 -6.99 -18.75
C ASP A 138 14.72 -8.27 -18.27
N ASP A 139 13.56 -8.59 -18.84
CA ASP A 139 12.79 -9.81 -18.57
C ASP A 139 13.58 -11.11 -18.87
N LYS A 140 14.69 -11.04 -19.63
CA LYS A 140 15.59 -12.19 -19.85
C LYS A 140 16.54 -12.44 -18.68
N VAL A 141 16.76 -11.43 -17.84
CA VAL A 141 17.68 -11.47 -16.69
C VAL A 141 16.90 -11.61 -15.38
N TYR A 142 15.71 -11.04 -15.33
CA TYR A 142 14.94 -10.87 -14.09
C TYR A 142 13.56 -11.50 -14.21
N GLU A 143 13.23 -12.38 -13.26
CA GLU A 143 11.90 -12.98 -13.14
C GLU A 143 10.99 -12.10 -12.28
N LEU A 144 10.80 -10.85 -12.71
CA LEU A 144 10.06 -9.84 -11.96
C LEU A 144 8.80 -9.44 -12.72
N GLU A 145 7.80 -8.95 -12.00
CA GLU A 145 6.61 -8.36 -12.59
C GLU A 145 6.21 -7.07 -11.87
N ASN A 146 5.69 -6.11 -12.63
CA ASN A 146 5.00 -4.96 -12.07
C ASN A 146 3.55 -5.37 -11.76
N VAL A 147 3.21 -5.34 -10.47
CA VAL A 147 1.88 -5.75 -10.00
C VAL A 147 0.94 -4.59 -9.72
N SER A 148 1.47 -3.37 -9.56
CA SER A 148 0.69 -2.14 -9.45
C SER A 148 1.55 -0.91 -9.63
N ASP A 149 0.90 0.18 -10.02
CA ASP A 149 1.46 1.53 -9.91
C ASP A 149 0.74 2.34 -8.81
N PHE A 150 1.48 3.28 -8.23
CA PHE A 150 1.02 4.28 -7.25
C PHE A 150 1.42 5.69 -7.73
N PRO A 151 0.64 6.75 -7.45
CA PRO A 151 -0.72 6.74 -6.94
C PRO A 151 -1.74 6.23 -7.97
N SER A 152 -2.95 5.90 -7.52
CA SER A 152 -4.05 5.53 -8.44
C SER A 152 -4.65 6.74 -9.14
N THR A 153 -4.52 7.94 -8.56
CA THR A 153 -4.92 9.22 -9.11
C THR A 153 -3.71 10.14 -9.24
N ASP A 154 -3.70 11.05 -10.22
CA ASP A 154 -2.57 12.01 -10.41
C ASP A 154 -2.65 13.23 -9.47
N MET A 155 -3.50 13.17 -8.45
CA MET A 155 -3.82 14.34 -7.60
C MET A 155 -2.71 14.69 -6.60
N PHE A 156 -1.94 13.72 -6.11
CA PHE A 156 -0.93 13.94 -5.07
C PHE A 156 0.51 13.85 -5.56
N TYR A 157 0.81 12.89 -6.43
CA TYR A 157 2.15 12.69 -6.95
C TYR A 157 2.10 12.82 -8.47
N LYS A 158 2.91 13.73 -8.99
CA LYS A 158 3.11 13.89 -10.44
C LYS A 158 3.84 12.69 -11.03
N SER A 159 4.70 12.05 -10.23
CA SER A 159 5.41 10.83 -10.59
C SER A 159 4.56 9.60 -10.26
N LYS A 160 4.62 8.60 -11.14
CA LYS A 160 4.17 7.24 -10.83
C LYS A 160 5.34 6.44 -10.25
N TYR A 161 5.01 5.54 -9.35
CA TYR A 161 5.90 4.61 -8.70
C TYR A 161 5.38 3.21 -8.96
N SER A 162 6.26 2.31 -9.36
CA SER A 162 5.91 0.93 -9.65
C SER A 162 6.23 0.04 -8.47
N ILE A 163 5.35 -0.92 -8.24
CA ILE A 163 5.47 -1.95 -7.21
C ILE A 163 5.82 -3.24 -7.93
N LEU A 164 7.08 -3.67 -7.79
CA LEU A 164 7.58 -4.89 -8.41
C LEU A 164 7.66 -6.01 -7.39
N ILE A 165 7.34 -7.23 -7.83
CA ILE A 165 7.58 -8.46 -7.08
C ILE A 165 8.30 -9.48 -7.96
N LYS A 166 8.85 -10.52 -7.36
CA LYS A 166 9.31 -11.71 -8.10
C LYS A 166 8.09 -12.50 -8.59
N LYS A 167 8.10 -12.90 -9.86
CA LYS A 167 7.10 -13.80 -10.44
C LYS A 167 7.09 -15.08 -9.62
N THR A 168 5.92 -15.51 -9.18
CA THR A 168 5.75 -16.84 -8.57
C THR A 168 5.35 -17.81 -9.67
N GLU A 169 6.06 -18.93 -9.79
CA GLU A 169 5.61 -20.03 -10.65
C GLU A 169 4.22 -20.47 -10.17
N VAL A 170 3.27 -20.52 -11.09
CA VAL A 170 1.88 -20.99 -10.85
C VAL A 170 1.83 -22.48 -11.07
#